data_AF-D6ST30-F1
#
_entry.id   AF-D6ST30-F1
#
_cell.length_a   1.000
_cell.length_b   1.000
_cell.length_c   1.000
_cell.angle_alpha   90.00
_cell.angle_beta   90.00
_cell.angle_gamma   90.00
#
_symmetry.space_group_name_H-M   'P 1'
#
loop_
_entity.id
_entity.type
_entity.pdbx_description
1 polymer ?
#
loop_
_entity_poly.entity_id
_entity_poly.type
_entity_poly.pdbx_seq_one_letter_code
_entity_poly.pdbx_strand_id
1 'polypeptide(L)'
;MDMDKDLASAMVSQRCNCYDSALESAKKVVAKENLPPDQIEATRNIVKSLGAWYFRQHCMEKIMECYDLLQRLPRVDSEKTSDKSDSLRGHEGSSRQICTALSPDVQEIFEALGQLEENRNKDEAELLREAVNLLILKYSMEESIRDKVLSKAEKLFSE
;
A
#
# COMPACT_ATOMS: atom_id res chain seq x y z
N MET A 1 -37.09 -10.48 13.47
CA MET A 1 -36.17 -9.61 14.24
C MET A 1 -35.04 -9.17 13.30
N ASP A 2 -35.42 -8.64 12.14
CA ASP A 2 -34.52 -8.53 10.97
C ASP A 2 -34.23 -7.07 10.60
N MET A 3 -35.06 -6.15 11.06
CA MET A 3 -34.97 -4.72 10.74
C MET A 3 -33.73 -4.05 11.34
N ASP A 4 -33.33 -4.42 12.56
CA ASP A 4 -32.10 -3.91 13.20
C ASP A 4 -30.83 -4.45 12.54
N LYS A 5 -30.89 -5.69 12.04
CA LYS A 5 -29.77 -6.32 11.31
C LYS A 5 -29.60 -5.70 9.92
N ASP A 6 -30.70 -5.39 9.24
CA ASP A 6 -30.69 -4.70 7.96
C ASP A 6 -30.24 -3.24 8.09
N LEU A 7 -30.65 -2.56 9.16
CA LEU A 7 -30.18 -1.21 9.47
C LEU A 7 -28.68 -1.19 9.81
N ALA A 8 -28.22 -2.13 10.63
CA ALA A 8 -26.80 -2.27 10.95
C ALA A 8 -25.96 -2.61 9.70
N SER A 9 -26.43 -3.54 8.86
CA SER A 9 -25.78 -3.86 7.58
C SER A 9 -25.74 -2.67 6.62
N ALA A 10 -26.82 -1.90 6.53
CA ALA A 10 -26.87 -0.70 5.69
C ALA A 10 -25.89 0.37 6.20
N MET A 11 -25.83 0.60 7.52
CA MET A 11 -24.88 1.53 8.13
C MET A 11 -23.42 1.11 7.94
N VAL A 12 -23.11 -0.18 8.13
CA VAL A 12 -21.77 -0.72 7.89
C VAL A 12 -21.38 -0.55 6.42
N SER A 13 -22.27 -0.93 5.49
CA SER A 13 -22.03 -0.80 4.05
C SER A 13 -21.81 0.66 3.62
N GLN A 14 -22.62 1.59 4.14
CA GLN A 14 -22.47 3.01 3.85
C GLN A 14 -21.13 3.56 4.38
N ARG A 15 -20.70 3.11 5.57
CA ARG A 15 -19.39 3.48 6.12
C ARG A 15 -18.24 2.93 5.29
N CYS A 16 -18.30 1.67 4.85
CA CYS A 16 -17.30 1.09 3.94
C CYS A 16 -17.15 1.94 2.67
N ASN A 17 -18.28 2.32 2.04
CA ASN A 17 -18.27 3.16 0.85
C ASN A 17 -17.65 4.54 1.08
N CYS A 18 -17.86 5.14 2.25
CA CYS A 18 -17.24 6.42 2.60
C CYS A 18 -15.72 6.29 2.75
N TYR A 19 -15.23 5.21 3.37
CA TYR A 19 -13.80 4.96 3.52
C TYR A 19 -13.13 4.66 2.18
N ASP A 20 -13.77 3.87 1.31
CA ASP A 20 -13.26 3.59 -0.03
C ASP A 20 -13.20 4.86 -0.88
N SER A 21 -14.22 5.73 -0.79
CA SER A 21 -14.21 7.03 -1.47
C SER A 21 -13.10 7.96 -0.96
N ALA A 22 -12.82 7.93 0.35
CA ALA A 22 -11.72 8.68 0.95
C ALA A 22 -10.36 8.15 0.47
N LEU A 23 -10.21 6.83 0.34
CA LEU A 23 -9.00 6.19 -0.17
C LEU A 23 -8.74 6.56 -1.64
N GLU A 24 -9.77 6.52 -2.49
CA GLU A 24 -9.70 6.98 -3.88
C GLU A 24 -9.35 8.46 -4.01
N SER A 25 -9.86 9.28 -3.09
CA SER A 25 -9.49 10.70 -3.03
C SER A 25 -8.02 10.88 -2.66
N ALA A 26 -7.51 10.10 -1.69
CA ALA A 26 -6.10 10.12 -1.32
C ALA A 26 -5.19 9.70 -2.48
N LYS A 27 -5.56 8.68 -3.27
CA LYS A 27 -4.84 8.28 -4.50
C LYS A 27 -4.70 9.44 -5.48
N LYS A 28 -5.81 10.13 -5.76
CA LYS A 28 -5.82 11.27 -6.69
C LYS A 28 -4.95 12.42 -6.21
N VAL A 29 -4.86 12.62 -4.90
CA VAL A 29 -3.99 13.62 -4.30
C VAL A 29 -2.53 13.20 -4.47
N VAL A 30 -2.18 11.96 -4.14
CA VAL A 30 -0.82 11.40 -4.28
C VAL A 30 -0.32 11.43 -5.74
N ALA A 31 -1.21 11.27 -6.71
CA ALA A 31 -0.88 11.35 -8.14
C ALA A 31 -0.54 12.78 -8.64
N LYS A 32 -0.77 13.82 -7.82
CA LYS A 32 -0.38 15.20 -8.18
C LYS A 32 1.08 15.44 -7.83
N GLU A 33 1.90 15.78 -8.82
CA GLU A 33 3.36 15.93 -8.66
C GLU A 33 3.81 17.11 -7.77
N ASN A 34 2.91 17.98 -7.31
CA ASN A 34 3.24 19.16 -6.51
C ASN A 34 2.27 19.37 -5.34
N LEU A 35 2.36 18.54 -4.31
CA LEU A 35 1.62 18.75 -3.06
C LEU A 35 2.43 19.59 -2.08
N PRO A 36 1.82 20.59 -1.41
CA PRO A 36 2.48 21.28 -0.32
C PRO A 36 2.71 20.32 0.88
N PRO A 37 3.74 20.56 1.71
CA PRO A 37 4.08 19.72 2.86
C PRO A 37 2.90 19.43 3.78
N ASP A 38 2.07 20.44 4.06
CA ASP A 38 0.87 20.30 4.91
C ASP A 38 -0.15 19.33 4.32
N GLN A 39 -0.32 19.32 2.99
CA GLN A 39 -1.21 18.36 2.33
C GLN A 39 -0.61 16.97 2.26
N ILE A 40 0.72 16.85 2.14
CA ILE A 40 1.42 15.56 2.20
C ILE A 40 1.20 14.92 3.56
N GLU A 41 1.39 15.68 4.64
CA GLU A 41 1.19 15.20 6.01
C GLU A 41 -0.28 14.88 6.29
N ALA A 42 -1.21 15.75 5.90
CA ALA A 42 -2.64 15.50 6.03
C ALA A 42 -3.07 14.23 5.27
N THR A 43 -2.59 14.05 4.04
CA THR A 43 -2.88 12.85 3.24
C THR A 43 -2.28 11.60 3.88
N ARG A 44 -1.06 11.68 4.42
CA ARG A 44 -0.42 10.59 5.15
C ARG A 44 -1.25 10.18 6.38
N ASN A 45 -1.73 11.13 7.16
CA ASN A 45 -2.55 10.87 8.34
C ASN A 45 -3.92 10.25 7.97
N ILE A 46 -4.52 10.71 6.88
CA ILE A 46 -5.76 10.13 6.34
C ILE A 46 -5.50 8.67 5.91
N VAL A 47 -4.45 8.41 5.13
CA VAL A 47 -4.12 7.05 4.66
C VAL A 47 -3.77 6.12 5.83
N LYS A 48 -3.05 6.61 6.85
CA LYS A 48 -2.80 5.85 8.09
C LYS A 48 -4.12 5.50 8.81
N SER A 49 -5.01 6.47 8.96
CA SER A 49 -6.31 6.28 9.64
C SER A 49 -7.20 5.28 8.89
N LEU A 50 -7.23 5.37 7.56
CA LEU A 50 -7.93 4.42 6.69
C LEU A 50 -7.30 3.02 6.80
N GLY A 51 -5.98 2.93 6.73
CA GLY A 51 -5.24 1.68 6.88
C GLY A 51 -5.51 1.00 8.23
N ALA A 52 -5.55 1.75 9.33
CA ALA A 52 -5.92 1.24 10.66
C ALA A 52 -7.35 0.71 10.71
N TRP A 53 -8.27 1.34 9.99
CA TRP A 53 -9.64 0.87 9.88
C TRP A 53 -9.74 -0.44 9.06
N TYR A 54 -9.09 -0.50 7.89
CA TYR A 54 -9.05 -1.71 7.08
C TYR A 54 -8.31 -2.86 7.79
N PHE A 55 -7.30 -2.54 8.60
CA PHE A 55 -6.59 -3.50 9.45
C PHE A 55 -7.54 -4.19 10.44
N ARG A 56 -8.39 -3.43 11.14
CA ARG A 56 -9.41 -3.99 12.05
C ARG A 56 -10.44 -4.88 11.35
N GLN A 57 -10.66 -4.64 10.06
CA GLN A 57 -11.55 -5.46 9.23
C GLN A 57 -10.84 -6.62 8.52
N HIS A 58 -9.52 -6.77 8.70
CA HIS A 58 -8.69 -7.72 7.97
C HIS A 58 -8.84 -7.65 6.44
N CYS A 59 -9.12 -6.46 5.91
CA CYS A 59 -9.27 -6.24 4.48
C CYS A 59 -7.89 -6.09 3.80
N MET A 60 -7.27 -7.22 3.47
CA MET A 60 -5.88 -7.30 3.01
C MET A 60 -5.58 -6.46 1.77
N GLU A 61 -6.50 -6.45 0.80
CA GLU A 61 -6.38 -5.65 -0.42
C GLU A 61 -6.22 -4.15 -0.09
N LYS A 62 -7.12 -3.62 0.74
CA LYS A 62 -7.12 -2.20 1.14
C LYS A 62 -5.96 -1.84 2.05
N ILE A 63 -5.50 -2.78 2.89
CA ILE A 63 -4.29 -2.62 3.71
C ILE A 63 -3.06 -2.44 2.82
N MET A 64 -2.90 -3.29 1.80
CA MET A 64 -1.79 -3.23 0.85
C MET A 64 -1.84 -1.94 0.01
N GLU A 65 -3.04 -1.51 -0.37
CA GLU A 65 -3.28 -0.27 -1.10
C GLU A 65 -2.88 0.97 -0.27
N CYS A 66 -3.25 1.01 1.02
CA CYS A 66 -2.83 2.06 1.94
C CYS A 66 -1.30 2.07 2.11
N TYR A 67 -0.69 0.89 2.22
CA TYR A 67 0.76 0.77 2.34
C TYR A 67 1.50 1.32 1.12
N ASP A 68 1.04 0.99 -0.08
CA ASP A 68 1.63 1.49 -1.32
C ASP A 68 1.52 3.03 -1.42
N LEU A 69 0.37 3.60 -1.04
CA LEU A 69 0.17 5.04 -1.00
C LEU A 69 1.13 5.74 -0.02
N LEU A 70 1.36 5.14 1.16
CA LEU A 70 2.30 5.69 2.14
C LEU A 70 3.75 5.70 1.65
N GLN A 71 4.12 4.75 0.78
CA GLN A 71 5.45 4.70 0.16
C GLN A 71 5.62 5.73 -0.95
N ARG A 72 4.56 6.02 -1.72
CA ARG A 72 4.56 7.04 -2.78
C ARG A 72 4.63 8.47 -2.23
N LEU A 73 4.10 8.70 -1.03
CA LEU A 73 4.15 10.02 -0.38
C LEU A 73 5.58 10.36 0.09
N PRO A 74 6.12 11.54 -0.27
CA PRO A 74 7.44 11.97 0.20
C PRO A 74 7.47 12.09 1.72
N ARG A 75 8.58 11.68 2.35
CA ARG A 75 8.78 11.85 3.79
C ARG A 75 9.01 13.33 4.06
N VAL A 76 8.15 13.93 4.86
CA VAL A 76 8.37 15.27 5.38
C VAL A 76 9.29 15.09 6.57
N ASP A 77 10.59 15.34 6.38
CA ASP A 77 11.56 15.29 7.46
C ASP A 77 11.22 16.39 8.47
N SER A 78 10.58 16.01 9.58
CA SER A 78 10.53 16.86 10.77
C SER A 78 11.80 16.58 11.57
N GLU A 79 12.85 17.35 11.31
CA GLU A 79 14.07 17.32 12.12
C GLU A 79 13.75 17.74 13.57
N LYS A 80 13.86 16.78 14.51
CA LYS A 80 14.86 16.77 15.60
C LYS A 80 14.48 15.74 16.68
N THR A 81 15.19 14.61 16.75
CA THR A 81 16.26 14.38 17.74
C THR A 81 16.85 12.95 17.67
N SER A 82 18.18 12.93 17.59
CA SER A 82 19.14 11.93 18.10
C SER A 82 19.29 10.57 17.39
N ASP A 83 20.31 10.57 16.53
CA ASP A 83 21.50 9.70 16.56
C ASP A 83 21.43 8.22 16.13
N LYS A 84 22.26 7.99 15.10
CA LYS A 84 22.88 6.75 14.62
C LYS A 84 22.05 5.86 13.69
N SER A 85 22.02 6.27 12.43
CA SER A 85 22.43 5.34 11.36
C SER A 85 23.40 6.04 10.42
N ASP A 86 24.64 5.61 10.61
CA ASP A 86 25.86 5.89 9.89
C ASP A 86 25.67 6.08 8.38
N SER A 87 26.16 7.24 7.93
CA SER A 87 26.78 7.52 6.64
C SER A 87 26.97 6.32 5.71
N LEU A 88 26.32 6.35 4.55
CA LEU A 88 26.87 5.86 3.27
C LEU A 88 26.00 6.40 2.11
N ARG A 89 25.98 7.73 1.97
CA ARG A 89 25.76 8.38 0.67
C ARG A 89 27.13 8.69 0.09
N GLY A 90 27.53 7.89 -0.90
CA GLY A 90 28.76 8.12 -1.64
C GLY A 90 29.28 6.88 -2.34
N HIS A 91 28.61 6.46 -3.42
CA HIS A 91 29.35 5.95 -4.58
C HIS A 91 28.52 6.08 -5.85
N GLU A 92 28.95 7.03 -6.68
CA GLU A 92 28.73 7.02 -8.12
C GLU A 92 29.29 5.73 -8.73
N GLY A 93 28.67 5.26 -9.83
CA GLY A 93 29.39 4.51 -10.85
C GLY A 93 29.39 2.98 -10.75
N SER A 94 28.20 2.37 -10.72
CA SER A 94 27.87 1.17 -11.51
C SER A 94 26.47 0.73 -11.14
N SER A 95 25.50 0.92 -12.03
CA SER A 95 24.26 0.14 -11.98
C SER A 95 24.64 -1.32 -12.26
N ARG A 96 25.05 -2.05 -11.22
CA ARG A 96 25.16 -3.50 -11.28
C ARG A 96 23.73 -4.00 -11.45
N GLN A 97 23.37 -4.33 -12.68
CA GLN A 97 22.11 -4.98 -12.99
C GLN A 97 22.17 -6.38 -12.37
N ILE A 98 21.60 -6.53 -11.18
CA ILE A 98 21.50 -7.82 -10.49
C ILE A 98 20.33 -8.56 -11.13
N CYS A 99 20.64 -9.46 -12.06
CA CYS A 99 19.63 -10.35 -12.65
C CYS A 99 19.37 -11.50 -11.68
N THR A 100 18.23 -11.48 -11.00
CA THR A 100 17.74 -12.61 -10.19
C THR A 100 16.67 -13.37 -10.96
N ALA A 101 16.74 -14.70 -10.98
CA ALA A 101 15.65 -15.51 -11.52
C ALA A 101 14.42 -15.35 -10.62
N LEU A 102 13.29 -14.96 -11.22
CA LEU A 102 12.01 -14.90 -10.54
C LEU A 102 11.46 -16.31 -10.34
N SER A 103 10.65 -16.51 -9.30
CA SER A 103 9.89 -17.74 -9.18
C SER A 103 8.87 -17.85 -10.32
N PRO A 104 8.52 -19.08 -10.77
CA PRO A 104 7.57 -19.28 -11.86
C PRO A 104 6.25 -18.54 -11.65
N ASP A 105 5.70 -18.60 -10.43
CA ASP A 105 4.47 -17.92 -10.05
C ASP A 105 4.54 -16.39 -10.23
N VAL A 106 5.66 -15.76 -9.88
CA VAL A 106 5.83 -14.30 -10.02
C VAL A 106 5.99 -13.94 -11.49
N GLN A 107 6.73 -14.76 -12.24
CA GLN A 107 6.95 -14.54 -13.66
C GLN A 107 5.64 -14.66 -14.47
N GLU A 108 4.83 -15.68 -14.19
CA GLU A 108 3.53 -15.86 -14.85
C GLU A 108 2.60 -14.66 -14.63
N ILE A 109 2.52 -14.17 -13.39
CA ILE A 109 1.71 -12.99 -13.07
C ILE A 109 2.29 -11.73 -13.73
N PHE A 110 3.61 -11.57 -13.73
CA PHE A 110 4.28 -10.42 -14.36
C PHE A 110 4.02 -10.37 -15.88
N GLU A 111 4.15 -11.50 -16.57
CA GLU A 111 3.86 -11.61 -18.00
C GLU A 111 2.38 -11.33 -18.29
N ALA A 112 1.46 -11.85 -17.46
CA ALA A 112 0.04 -11.58 -17.57
C ALA A 112 -0.28 -10.08 -17.39
N LEU A 113 0.36 -9.41 -16.42
CA LEU A 113 0.18 -7.98 -16.18
C LEU A 113 0.69 -7.13 -17.35
N GLY A 114 1.78 -7.54 -18.01
CA GLY A 114 2.34 -6.83 -19.17
C GLY A 114 1.47 -6.92 -20.43
N GLN A 115 0.56 -7.89 -20.51
CA GLN A 115 -0.38 -8.04 -21.63
C GLN A 115 -1.65 -7.19 -21.49
N LEU A 116 -1.87 -6.56 -20.33
CA LEU A 116 -3.05 -5.74 -20.08
C LEU A 116 -2.87 -4.31 -20.62
N GLU A 117 -3.87 -3.84 -21.37
CA GLU A 117 -3.91 -2.48 -21.94
C GLU A 117 -3.79 -1.38 -20.88
N GLU A 118 -4.34 -1.63 -19.70
CA GLU A 118 -4.36 -0.73 -18.54
C GLU A 118 -2.96 -0.49 -17.95
N ASN A 119 -2.01 -1.38 -18.24
CA ASN A 119 -0.67 -1.39 -17.69
C ASN A 119 0.40 -0.88 -18.67
N ARG A 120 0.01 -0.45 -19.87
CA ARG A 120 0.94 0.03 -20.92
C ARG A 120 1.83 1.19 -20.50
N ASN A 121 1.40 1.98 -19.50
CA ASN A 121 2.13 3.13 -19.00
C ASN A 121 2.99 2.82 -17.76
N LYS A 122 2.94 1.58 -17.24
CA LYS A 122 3.66 1.18 -16.04
C LYS A 122 5.06 0.70 -16.38
N ASP A 123 6.02 0.99 -15.52
CA ASP A 123 7.39 0.48 -15.67
C ASP A 123 7.50 -0.98 -15.17
N GLU A 124 8.61 -1.65 -15.51
CA GLU A 124 8.86 -3.03 -15.07
C GLU A 124 8.87 -3.16 -13.54
N ALA A 125 9.31 -2.13 -12.82
CA ALA A 125 9.36 -2.13 -11.36
C ALA A 125 7.95 -2.07 -10.73
N GLU A 126 7.05 -1.29 -11.31
CA GLU A 126 5.64 -1.21 -10.94
C GLU A 126 4.91 -2.52 -11.23
N LEU A 127 5.12 -3.10 -12.43
CA LEU A 127 4.55 -4.39 -12.80
C LEU A 127 5.01 -5.52 -11.87
N LEU A 128 6.29 -5.54 -11.51
CA LEU A 128 6.83 -6.55 -10.60
C LEU A 128 6.26 -6.40 -9.18
N ARG A 129 6.15 -5.16 -8.70
CA ARG A 129 5.54 -4.87 -7.40
C ARG A 129 4.08 -5.32 -7.37
N GLU A 130 3.34 -5.09 -8.45
CA GLU A 130 1.96 -5.50 -8.57
C GLU A 130 1.83 -7.04 -8.65
N ALA A 131 2.72 -7.71 -9.38
CA ALA A 131 2.77 -9.18 -9.41
C ALA A 131 3.01 -9.79 -8.01
N VAL A 132 3.94 -9.23 -7.25
CA VAL A 132 4.21 -9.66 -5.87
C VAL A 132 3.03 -9.36 -4.95
N ASN A 133 2.36 -8.21 -5.11
CA ASN A 133 1.16 -7.89 -4.32
C ASN A 133 0.03 -8.89 -4.58
N LEU A 134 -0.23 -9.23 -5.85
CA LEU A 134 -1.21 -10.25 -6.22
C LEU A 134 -0.87 -11.62 -5.64
N LEU A 135 0.43 -11.98 -5.62
CA LEU A 135 0.88 -13.22 -5.01
C LEU A 135 0.64 -13.23 -3.49
N ILE A 136 0.95 -12.14 -2.80
CA ILE A 136 0.66 -11.98 -1.36
C ILE A 136 -0.84 -12.11 -1.09
N LEU A 137 -1.69 -11.50 -1.92
CA LEU A 137 -3.14 -11.61 -1.79
C LEU A 137 -3.63 -13.05 -2.03
N LYS A 138 -3.10 -13.73 -3.06
CA LYS A 138 -3.40 -15.14 -3.34
C LYS A 138 -3.11 -16.04 -2.15
N TYR A 139 -1.99 -15.81 -1.47
CA TYR A 139 -1.59 -16.60 -0.30
C TYR A 139 -2.08 -16.01 1.04
N SER A 140 -2.82 -14.91 1.04
CA SER A 140 -3.32 -14.27 2.27
C SER A 140 -4.37 -15.09 3.03
N MET A 141 -4.91 -16.13 2.40
CA MET A 141 -5.78 -17.11 3.09
C MET A 141 -4.99 -18.01 4.04
N GLU A 142 -3.68 -18.19 3.80
CA GLU A 142 -2.80 -18.94 4.69
C GLU A 142 -2.50 -18.14 5.96
N GLU A 143 -2.75 -18.74 7.13
CA GLU A 143 -2.61 -18.09 8.44
C GLU A 143 -1.19 -17.55 8.66
N SER A 144 -0.17 -18.34 8.29
CA SER A 144 1.25 -17.97 8.47
C SER A 144 1.65 -16.70 7.71
N ILE A 145 1.05 -16.48 6.53
CA ILE A 145 1.33 -15.34 5.66
C ILE A 145 0.49 -14.14 6.10
N ARG A 146 -0.78 -14.39 6.41
CA ARG A 146 -1.70 -13.37 6.96
C ARG A 146 -1.12 -12.73 8.22
N ASP A 147 -0.66 -13.53 9.17
CA ASP A 147 -0.13 -13.02 10.45
C ASP A 147 1.14 -12.19 10.26
N LYS A 148 2.02 -12.57 9.33
CA LYS A 148 3.21 -11.79 8.99
C LYS A 148 2.88 -10.44 8.38
N VAL A 149 1.90 -10.41 7.48
CA VAL A 149 1.45 -9.16 6.85
C VAL A 149 0.74 -8.28 7.87
N LEU A 150 -0.16 -8.84 8.69
CA LEU A 150 -0.85 -8.12 9.76
C LEU A 150 0.14 -7.58 10.79
N SER A 151 1.14 -8.36 11.22
CA SER A 151 2.17 -7.89 12.17
C SER A 151 3.00 -6.72 11.63
N LYS A 152 3.25 -6.68 10.31
CA LYS A 152 3.92 -5.54 9.67
C LYS A 152 2.99 -4.34 9.53
N ALA A 153 1.73 -4.57 9.16
CA ALA A 153 0.71 -3.53 9.04
C ALA A 153 0.42 -2.88 10.40
N GLU A 154 0.37 -3.66 11.48
CA GLU A 154 0.21 -3.17 12.85
C GLU A 154 1.27 -2.14 13.21
N LYS A 155 2.55 -2.39 12.89
CA LYS A 155 3.63 -1.41 13.15
C LYS A 155 3.48 -0.09 12.39
N LEU A 156 2.71 -0.09 11.30
CA LEU A 156 2.51 1.07 10.43
C LEU A 156 1.22 1.83 10.73
N PHE A 157 0.21 1.13 11.27
CA PHE A 157 -1.12 1.67 11.49
C PHE A 157 -1.52 1.78 12.97
N SER A 158 -0.75 1.16 13.88
CA SER A 158 -0.91 1.34 15.33
C SER A 158 -0.11 2.56 15.80
N GLU A 159 -0.72 3.73 15.63
CA GLU A 159 -0.42 4.96 16.39
C GLU A 159 -1.67 5.41 17.14
#